data_AF-A0A0M3AR41-F1
#
_entry.id   AF-A0A0M3AR41-F1
#
_cell.length_a   1.000
_cell.length_b   1.000
_cell.length_c   1.000
_cell.angle_alpha   90.00
_cell.angle_beta   90.00
_cell.angle_gamma   90.00
#
_symmetry.space_group_name_H-M   'P 1'
#
loop_
_entity.id
_entity.type
_entity.pdbx_description
1 polymer ?
#
loop_
_entity_poly.entity_id
_entity_poly.type
_entity_poly.pdbx_seq_one_letter_code
_entity_poly.pdbx_strand_id
1 'polypeptide(L)' 'MKRSLTTRGPNAICDASGFKVKLSALVRQWDGAMVDRRFVDRRNPQDFVRGVPDRQDLPYARPEAPDQFIGGIIRPEDL' A
#
# COMPACT_ATOMS: atom_id res chain seq x y z
N MET A 1 33.97 21.19 -3.90
CA MET A 1 32.63 21.71 -3.51
C MET A 1 32.61 21.93 -2.00
N LYS A 2 32.70 23.18 -1.52
CA LYS A 2 32.76 23.49 -0.09
C LYS A 2 31.39 23.99 0.40
N ARG A 3 30.59 23.13 1.04
CA ARG A 3 29.39 23.56 1.76
C ARG A 3 29.82 24.21 3.07
N SER A 4 29.76 25.53 3.12
CA SER A 4 30.01 26.33 4.33
C SER A 4 29.10 25.86 5.47
N LEU A 5 29.71 25.47 6.60
CA LEU A 5 29.03 25.05 7.83
C LEU A 5 28.70 26.24 8.77
N THR A 6 28.75 27.48 8.26
CA THR A 6 28.90 28.70 9.08
C THR A 6 27.61 29.22 9.73
N THR A 7 26.45 28.60 9.52
CA THR A 7 25.22 28.93 10.27
C THR A 7 25.27 28.30 11.67
N ARG A 8 25.18 29.10 12.76
CA ARG A 8 25.06 28.58 14.14
C ARG A 8 23.86 27.61 14.22
N GLY A 9 24.10 26.36 14.61
CA GLY A 9 23.03 25.36 14.75
C GLY A 9 23.55 23.91 14.67
N PRO A 10 22.83 22.95 15.28
CA PRO A 10 23.22 21.54 15.28
C PRO A 10 23.17 20.96 13.87
N ASN A 11 23.97 19.92 13.67
CA ASN A 11 23.98 19.15 12.43
C ASN A 11 23.34 17.78 12.68
N ALA A 12 22.70 17.23 11.65
CA ALA A 12 22.13 15.89 11.62
C ALA A 12 22.47 15.22 10.29
N ILE A 13 22.30 13.90 10.23
CA ILE A 13 22.55 13.11 9.01
C ILE A 13 21.25 13.09 8.19
N CYS A 14 21.36 13.31 6.88
CA CYS A 14 20.26 13.13 5.94
C CYS A 14 20.10 11.65 5.60
N ASP A 15 18.91 11.08 5.79
CA ASP A 15 18.67 9.64 5.57
C ASP A 15 18.79 9.24 4.09
N ALA A 16 18.47 10.14 3.16
CA ALA A 16 18.55 9.86 1.71
C ALA A 16 19.98 9.93 1.14
N SER A 17 20.81 10.83 1.67
CA SER A 17 22.14 11.09 1.10
C SER A 17 23.31 10.64 1.98
N GLY A 18 23.06 10.29 3.25
CA GLY A 18 24.09 9.92 4.24
C GLY A 18 25.02 11.06 4.70
N PHE A 19 24.80 12.29 4.23
CA PHE A 19 25.68 13.42 4.54
C PHE A 19 25.18 14.19 5.76
N LYS A 20 26.14 14.70 6.54
CA LYS A 20 25.86 15.63 7.64
C LYS A 20 25.48 17.00 7.08
N VAL A 21 24.27 17.44 7.39
CA VAL A 21 23.70 18.74 7.01
C VAL A 21 23.17 19.47 8.25
N LYS A 22 22.82 20.75 8.12
CA LYS A 22 22.21 21.51 9.21
C LYS A 22 20.84 20.93 9.53
N LEU A 23 20.52 20.78 10.82
CA LEU A 23 19.22 20.24 11.25
C LEU A 23 18.05 21.05 10.69
N SER A 24 18.19 22.37 10.60
CA SER A 24 17.19 23.28 10.02
C SER A 24 16.96 23.09 8.52
N ALA A 25 17.85 22.38 7.82
CA ALA A 25 17.70 22.07 6.39
C ALA A 25 16.98 20.74 6.14
N LEU A 26 16.82 19.90 7.16
CA LEU A 26 16.08 18.65 7.05
C LEU A 26 14.57 18.90 7.10
N VAL A 27 13.83 18.08 6.38
CA VAL A 27 12.37 18.03 6.39
C VAL A 27 11.92 16.57 6.52
N ARG A 28 10.75 16.37 7.13
CA ARG A 28 10.16 15.05 7.29
C ARG A 28 9.45 14.65 6.00
N GLN A 29 9.86 13.53 5.41
CA GLN A 29 9.25 12.94 4.23
C GLN A 29 7.96 12.16 4.59
N TRP A 30 7.18 11.80 3.58
CA TRP A 30 5.91 11.08 3.69
C TRP A 30 6.00 9.73 4.41
N ASP A 31 7.16 9.08 4.37
CA ASP A 31 7.49 7.82 5.05
C ASP A 31 8.02 8.04 6.49
N GLY A 32 8.27 9.30 6.86
CA GLY A 32 8.81 9.70 8.16
C GLY A 32 10.32 9.94 8.19
N ALA A 33 11.06 9.70 7.10
CA ALA A 33 12.50 9.94 7.03
C ALA A 33 12.84 11.44 7.13
N MET A 34 14.01 11.77 7.70
CA MET A 34 14.50 13.15 7.79
C MET A 34 15.51 13.40 6.66
N VAL A 35 15.08 14.13 5.63
CA VAL A 35 15.85 14.32 4.40
C VAL A 35 16.14 15.79 4.12
N ASP A 36 17.29 16.10 3.51
CA ASP A 36 17.56 17.44 2.99
C ASP A 36 16.49 17.77 1.93
N ARG A 37 15.95 19.00 1.96
CA ARG A 37 14.86 19.47 1.09
C ARG A 37 15.02 19.14 -0.39
N ARG A 38 16.25 19.01 -0.88
CA ARG A 38 16.57 18.73 -2.29
C ARG A 38 16.35 17.27 -2.69
N PHE A 39 16.22 16.36 -1.72
CA PHE A 39 16.03 14.92 -1.93
C PHE A 39 14.67 14.45 -1.42
N VAL A 40 13.72 15.36 -1.23
CA VAL A 40 12.35 14.99 -0.86
C VAL A 40 11.72 14.25 -2.02
N ASP A 41 11.29 13.02 -1.76
CA ASP A 41 10.57 12.21 -2.73
C ASP A 41 9.07 12.54 -2.74
N ARG A 42 8.44 12.29 -3.88
CA ARG A 42 7.00 12.45 -4.05
C ARG A 42 6.31 11.15 -3.64
N ARG A 43 5.37 11.25 -2.69
CA ARG A 43 4.55 10.10 -2.29
C ARG A 43 3.78 9.53 -3.49
N ASN A 44 3.72 8.20 -3.60
CA ASN A 44 2.95 7.51 -4.62
C ASN A 44 1.47 7.91 -4.53
N PRO A 45 0.83 8.41 -5.61
CA PRO A 45 -0.60 8.72 -5.62
C PRO A 45 -1.50 7.55 -5.22
N GLN A 46 -1.07 6.31 -5.46
CA GLN A 46 -1.83 5.11 -5.12
C GLN A 46 -2.07 4.94 -3.62
N ASP A 47 -1.18 5.46 -2.76
CA ASP A 47 -1.34 5.42 -1.30
C ASP A 47 -2.60 6.17 -0.82
N PHE A 48 -3.12 7.09 -1.64
CA PHE A 48 -4.31 7.87 -1.31
C PHE A 48 -5.60 7.21 -1.83
N VAL A 49 -5.50 6.15 -2.64
CA VAL A 49 -6.67 5.45 -3.19
C VAL A 49 -7.36 4.67 -2.08
N ARG A 50 -8.67 4.86 -1.97
CA ARG A 50 -9.53 4.11 -1.04
C ARG A 50 -10.31 3.06 -1.84
N GLY A 51 -10.49 1.88 -1.23
CA GLY A 51 -11.33 0.85 -1.82
C GLY A 51 -12.78 1.31 -1.92
N VAL A 52 -13.43 1.01 -3.04
CA VAL A 52 -14.88 1.15 -3.21
C VAL A 52 -15.48 -0.22 -2.87
N PRO A 53 -16.46 -0.29 -1.94
CA PRO A 53 -17.12 -1.56 -1.64
C PRO A 53 -17.81 -2.09 -2.89
N ASP A 54 -17.55 -3.35 -3.22
CA ASP A 54 -18.19 -4.04 -4.33
C ASP A 54 -19.58 -4.54 -3.93
N ARG A 55 -20.51 -4.49 -4.89
CA ARG A 55 -21.88 -4.99 -4.73
C ARG A 55 -21.96 -6.39 -5.31
N GLN A 56 -21.68 -7.39 -4.49
CA GLN A 56 -21.61 -8.79 -4.90
C GLN A 56 -22.99 -9.44 -5.13
N ASP A 57 -24.11 -8.79 -4.79
CA ASP A 57 -25.44 -9.34 -5.03
C ASP A 57 -25.86 -9.24 -6.50
N LEU A 58 -26.19 -10.41 -7.05
CA LEU A 58 -26.86 -10.52 -8.34
C LEU A 58 -28.32 -10.02 -8.21
N PRO A 59 -28.83 -9.23 -9.17
CA PRO A 59 -30.24 -8.80 -9.17
C PRO A 59 -31.24 -9.97 -9.18
N TYR A 60 -30.83 -11.10 -9.74
CA TYR A 60 -31.63 -12.32 -9.82
C TYR A 60 -30.72 -13.54 -9.69
N ALA A 61 -30.72 -14.16 -8.50
CA ALA A 61 -30.07 -15.43 -8.27
C ALA A 61 -31.11 -16.55 -8.49
N ARG A 62 -30.77 -17.55 -9.31
CA ARG A 62 -31.60 -18.76 -9.43
C ARG A 62 -31.48 -19.56 -8.13
N PRO A 63 -32.60 -20.01 -7.53
CA PRO A 63 -32.52 -20.89 -6.37
C PRO A 63 -31.81 -22.20 -6.71
N GLU A 64 -31.15 -22.77 -5.71
CA GLU A 64 -30.59 -24.11 -5.76
C GLU A 64 -31.72 -25.14 -6.05
N ALA A 65 -31.43 -26.13 -6.90
CA ALA A 65 -32.37 -27.20 -7.17
C ALA A 65 -32.41 -28.14 -5.95
N PRO A 66 -33.58 -28.74 -5.60
CA PRO A 66 -33.61 -29.73 -4.54
C PRO A 66 -32.72 -30.92 -4.89
N ASP A 67 -32.01 -31.44 -3.89
CA ASP A 67 -31.21 -32.64 -4.06
C ASP A 67 -32.08 -33.83 -4.49
N GLN A 68 -31.67 -34.50 -5.57
CA GLN A 68 -32.24 -35.78 -5.98
C GLN A 68 -31.26 -36.89 -5.64
N PHE A 69 -31.51 -37.56 -4.51
CA PHE A 69 -30.72 -38.73 -4.11
C PHE A 69 -31.26 -39.98 -4.79
N ILE A 70 -30.37 -40.80 -5.37
CA ILE A 70 -30.71 -42.13 -5.87
C ILE A 70 -30.89 -43.05 -4.65
N GLY A 71 -32.14 -43.41 -4.34
CA GLY A 71 -32.50 -44.23 -3.17
C GLY A 71 -32.57 -45.74 -3.41
N GLY A 72 -32.18 -46.23 -4.59
CA GLY A 72 -32.29 -47.63 -5.00
C GLY A 72 -30.94 -48.34 -5.13
N ILE A 73 -30.97 -49.67 -5.15
CA ILE A 73 -29.83 -50.48 -5.61
C ILE A 73 -29.63 -50.16 -7.10
N ILE A 74 -28.60 -49.37 -7.42
CA ILE A 74 -28.18 -49.09 -8.79
C ILE A 74 -27.77 -50.41 -9.42
N ARG A 75 -28.45 -50.80 -10.49
CA ARG A 75 -28.06 -51.98 -11.25
C ARG A 75 -27.17 -51.57 -12.42
N PRO A 76 -26.31 -52.47 -12.94
CA PRO A 76 -25.43 -52.16 -14.07
C PRO A 76 -26.16 -51.63 -15.32
N GLU A 77 -27.45 -51.95 -15.47
CA GLU A 77 -28.31 -51.46 -16.55
C GLU A 77 -28.81 -50.00 -16.40
N ASP A 78 -28.60 -49.34 -15.26
CA ASP A 78 -29.06 -47.97 -14.98
C ASP A 78 -28.03 -46.87 -15.34
N LEU A 79 -26.89 -47.24 -15.98
CA LEU A 79 -25.79 -46.36 -16.39
C LEU A 79 -25.74 -46.12 -17.90
#